data_AF-A0ABD0XMK9-F1
#
_entry.id   AF-A0ABD0XMK9-F1
#
_cell.length_a   1.000
_cell.length_b   1.000
_cell.length_c   1.000
_cell.angle_alpha   90.00
_cell.angle_beta   90.00
_cell.angle_gamma   90.00
#
_symmetry.space_group_name_H-M   'P 1'
#
loop_
_entity.id
_entity.type
_entity.pdbx_description
1 polymer ?
#
loop_
_entity_poly.entity_id
_entity_poly.type
_entity_poly.pdbx_seq_one_letter_code
_entity_poly.pdbx_strand_id
1 'polypeptide(L)'
;MAVTRQLENSMRVLFRRAQRVVFKLFSLSKRCQKQPRIRLPRERPQSYWLSHFQSLLYCSENNQLGSFSEELHSCSCSYEHSSCQLPPPCTIGEGLSCAACATDNHTRCGSCNPGYTLNQGACKPMVADSTENYLGFETDLQDLELRYLLQRSDRRLEVHAIFISNDMRLNSWFDPSWRKRMLLTLKSNKYKSNLVHMLLGVSLQICLTKNSTLEPVLTLYINPFGGSHSESWYIPVSENSFPDWTATKLDLPLECFNWTLMLGNKWKTFFETIHIYLRSRIKTQSGEIPVGVGNDSLYYEPLEMVDPSRNLGYMKINSIQVFGYSMHFDPEAIRDLILQLDYPYTQGSQDTALLQLLEIRDRVNRLSPPGQQRLDLFACLLRHRLKLTASEVVRIHASLQAFSNRLPSSLDYETTKLCS
;
A
#
# COMPACT_ATOMS: atom_id res chain seq x y z
N MET A 1 -33.10 10.53 -68.66
CA MET A 1 -33.17 12.02 -68.65
C MET A 1 -33.32 12.65 -67.25
N ALA A 2 -33.75 11.94 -66.20
CA ALA A 2 -33.86 12.52 -64.84
C ALA A 2 -32.51 12.67 -64.09
N VAL A 3 -31.55 11.76 -64.33
CA VAL A 3 -30.26 11.71 -63.61
C VAL A 3 -29.32 12.86 -63.97
N THR A 4 -29.30 13.31 -65.24
CA THR A 4 -28.43 14.41 -65.70
C THR A 4 -28.83 15.77 -65.14
N ARG A 5 -30.14 16.05 -65.01
CA ARG A 5 -30.64 17.29 -64.39
C ARG A 5 -30.29 17.37 -62.89
N GLN A 6 -30.27 16.24 -62.20
CA GLN A 6 -29.94 16.19 -60.78
C GLN A 6 -28.45 16.45 -60.51
N LEU A 7 -27.57 15.98 -61.41
CA LEU A 7 -26.14 16.26 -61.36
C LEU A 7 -25.84 17.74 -61.62
N GLU A 8 -26.50 18.33 -62.62
CA GLU A 8 -26.32 19.74 -62.97
C GLU A 8 -26.75 20.69 -61.84
N ASN A 9 -27.87 20.37 -61.18
CA ASN A 9 -28.33 21.11 -60.00
C ASN A 9 -27.37 20.96 -58.81
N SER A 10 -26.84 19.76 -58.57
CA SER A 10 -25.86 19.52 -57.50
C SER A 10 -24.56 20.29 -57.72
N MET A 11 -24.10 20.37 -58.98
CA MET A 11 -22.89 21.09 -59.35
C MET A 11 -23.06 22.62 -59.18
N ARG A 12 -24.24 23.17 -59.53
CA ARG A 12 -24.56 24.59 -59.28
C ARG A 12 -24.59 24.93 -57.80
N VAL A 13 -25.10 24.03 -56.96
CA VAL A 13 -25.13 24.23 -55.49
C VAL A 13 -23.71 24.21 -54.92
N LEU A 14 -22.87 23.26 -55.33
CA LEU A 14 -21.47 23.19 -54.91
C LEU A 14 -20.68 24.44 -55.32
N PHE A 15 -20.87 24.91 -56.55
CA PHE A 15 -20.20 26.12 -57.05
C PHE A 15 -20.58 27.37 -56.24
N ARG A 16 -21.87 27.56 -55.94
CA ARG A 16 -22.33 28.67 -55.07
C ARG A 16 -21.76 28.58 -53.66
N ARG A 17 -21.62 27.37 -53.12
CA ARG A 17 -21.03 27.15 -51.79
C ARG A 17 -19.53 27.49 -51.79
N ALA A 18 -18.80 27.06 -52.82
CA ALA A 18 -17.39 27.39 -53.00
C ALA A 18 -17.17 28.91 -53.13
N GLN A 19 -17.98 29.61 -53.93
CA GLN A 19 -17.89 31.07 -54.05
C GLN A 19 -18.11 31.78 -52.70
N ARG A 20 -19.10 31.35 -51.90
CA ARG A 20 -19.31 31.93 -50.56
C ARG A 20 -18.13 31.72 -49.62
N VAL A 21 -17.51 30.54 -49.65
CA VAL A 21 -16.33 30.24 -48.82
C VAL A 21 -15.15 31.12 -49.24
N VAL A 22 -14.91 31.27 -50.55
CA VAL A 22 -13.85 32.13 -51.09
C VAL A 22 -14.07 33.59 -50.69
N PHE A 23 -15.29 34.11 -50.83
CA PHE A 23 -15.60 35.48 -50.40
C PHE A 23 -15.41 35.69 -48.88
N LYS A 24 -15.75 34.69 -48.06
CA LYS A 24 -15.54 34.73 -46.61
C LYS A 24 -14.05 34.70 -46.25
N LEU A 25 -13.24 33.91 -46.97
CA LEU A 25 -11.78 33.90 -46.82
C LEU A 25 -11.17 35.25 -47.20
N PHE A 26 -11.63 35.85 -48.30
CA PHE A 26 -11.15 37.16 -48.72
C PHE A 26 -11.57 38.27 -47.75
N SER A 27 -12.77 38.24 -47.17
CA SER A 27 -13.21 39.24 -46.20
C SER A 27 -12.48 39.14 -44.85
N LEU A 28 -12.02 37.94 -44.47
CA LEU A 28 -11.18 37.73 -43.29
C LEU A 28 -9.71 38.15 -43.52
N SER A 29 -9.27 38.21 -44.78
CA SER A 29 -7.92 38.69 -45.10
C SER A 29 -7.86 40.22 -45.05
N LYS A 30 -7.30 40.79 -43.96
CA LYS A 30 -6.95 42.21 -43.92
C LYS A 30 -5.67 42.43 -44.73
N ARG A 31 -5.79 43.11 -45.88
CA ARG A 31 -4.64 43.50 -46.70
C ARG A 31 -4.05 44.81 -46.16
N CYS A 32 -2.81 44.78 -45.69
CA CYS A 32 -2.04 45.99 -45.39
C CYS A 32 -1.37 46.50 -46.67
N GLN A 33 -1.53 47.78 -47.01
CA GLN A 33 -0.92 48.38 -48.22
C GLN A 33 0.60 48.50 -48.13
N LYS A 34 1.20 48.34 -46.93
CA LYS A 34 2.66 48.35 -46.72
C LYS A 34 3.07 47.11 -45.94
N GLN A 35 4.22 46.55 -46.30
CA GLN A 35 4.80 45.38 -45.66
C GLN A 35 5.11 45.71 -44.18
N PRO A 36 4.63 44.91 -43.21
CA PRO A 36 4.91 45.17 -41.80
C PRO A 36 6.41 45.04 -41.53
N ARG A 37 7.00 46.05 -40.89
CA ARG A 37 8.36 45.94 -40.36
C ARG A 37 8.33 45.09 -39.09
N ILE A 38 8.60 43.80 -39.24
CA ILE A 38 8.74 42.87 -38.12
C ILE A 38 10.08 43.17 -37.44
N ARG A 39 10.07 43.79 -36.26
CA ARG A 39 11.26 43.87 -35.40
C ARG A 39 11.27 42.65 -34.49
N LEU A 40 12.07 41.66 -34.84
CA LEU A 40 12.32 40.52 -33.96
C LEU A 40 13.18 41.00 -32.78
N PRO A 41 12.85 40.63 -31.53
CA PRO A 41 13.74 40.88 -30.39
C PRO A 41 15.08 40.19 -30.63
N ARG A 42 16.17 40.82 -30.18
CA ARG A 42 17.53 40.31 -30.33
C ARG A 42 17.65 38.95 -29.63
N GLU A 43 18.19 37.97 -30.33
CA GLU A 43 18.45 36.64 -29.78
C GLU A 43 19.34 36.75 -28.54
N ARG A 44 18.88 36.16 -27.43
CA ARG A 44 19.62 36.11 -26.17
C ARG A 44 20.44 34.83 -26.14
N PRO A 45 21.66 34.85 -25.58
CA PRO A 45 22.49 33.65 -25.47
C PRO A 45 21.83 32.61 -24.55
N GLN A 46 22.18 31.34 -24.74
CA GLN A 46 21.63 30.23 -23.94
C GLN A 46 21.85 30.43 -22.43
N SER A 47 22.99 30.98 -22.03
CA SER A 47 23.32 31.27 -20.62
C SER A 47 22.34 32.26 -19.97
N TYR A 48 21.87 33.26 -20.71
CA TYR A 48 20.87 34.20 -20.22
C TYR A 48 19.55 33.49 -19.91
N TRP A 49 19.11 32.61 -20.81
CA TRP A 49 17.88 31.84 -20.59
C TRP A 49 18.03 30.86 -19.44
N LEU A 50 19.16 30.16 -19.35
CA LEU A 50 19.43 29.22 -18.27
C LEU A 50 19.37 29.91 -16.90
N SER A 51 20.08 31.02 -16.73
CA SER A 51 20.05 31.83 -15.50
C SER A 51 18.65 32.40 -15.22
N HIS A 52 17.91 32.83 -16.25
CA HIS A 52 16.55 33.31 -16.09
C HIS A 52 15.58 32.20 -15.64
N PHE A 53 15.68 31.00 -16.21
CA PHE A 53 14.87 29.85 -15.80
C PHE A 53 15.23 29.36 -14.40
N GLN A 54 16.52 29.28 -14.06
CA GLN A 54 16.96 28.93 -12.70
C GLN A 54 16.49 29.95 -11.67
N SER A 55 16.53 31.24 -12.00
CA SER A 55 16.01 32.30 -11.14
C SER A 55 14.49 32.19 -10.96
N LEU A 56 13.74 31.82 -11.99
CA LEU A 56 12.30 31.54 -11.88
C LEU A 56 12.00 30.30 -11.01
N LEU A 57 12.83 29.26 -11.10
CA LEU A 57 12.63 28.00 -10.38
C LEU A 57 13.05 28.08 -8.91
N TYR A 58 14.17 28.73 -8.63
CA TYR A 58 14.80 28.72 -7.31
C TYR A 58 14.72 30.05 -6.57
N CYS A 59 14.49 31.17 -7.27
CA CYS A 59 14.55 32.52 -6.70
C CYS A 59 13.27 33.33 -6.94
N SER A 60 12.09 32.72 -6.80
CA SER A 60 10.79 33.35 -7.05
C SER A 60 9.85 33.33 -5.85
N GLU A 61 10.37 33.09 -4.64
CA GLU A 61 9.55 33.10 -3.43
C GLU A 61 8.88 34.48 -3.27
N ASN A 62 7.59 34.49 -2.95
CA ASN A 62 6.77 35.70 -2.80
C ASN A 62 6.63 36.59 -4.06
N ASN A 63 6.69 36.00 -5.27
CA ASN A 63 6.57 36.71 -6.56
C ASN A 63 7.68 37.76 -6.81
N GLN A 64 8.77 37.71 -6.05
CA GLN A 64 9.94 38.55 -6.28
C GLN A 64 11.00 37.73 -7.03
N LEU A 65 11.43 38.22 -8.18
CA LEU A 65 12.41 37.54 -9.02
C LEU A 65 13.82 37.95 -8.58
N GLY A 66 14.52 37.04 -7.90
CA GLY A 66 15.94 37.17 -7.58
C GLY A 66 16.85 36.71 -8.72
N SER A 67 18.16 36.75 -8.50
CA SER A 67 19.14 36.17 -9.43
C SER A 67 19.78 34.93 -8.81
N PHE A 68 19.73 33.80 -9.52
CA PHE A 68 20.37 32.56 -9.09
C PHE A 68 21.86 32.56 -9.45
N SER A 69 22.72 32.30 -8.47
CA SER A 69 24.14 32.04 -8.68
C SER A 69 24.39 30.53 -8.69
N GLU A 70 24.90 30.00 -9.80
CA GLU A 70 25.27 28.59 -9.92
C GLU A 70 26.45 28.22 -9.00
N GLU A 71 27.42 29.13 -8.81
CA GLU A 71 28.64 28.87 -8.03
C GLU A 71 28.36 28.68 -6.53
N LEU A 72 27.39 29.44 -6.02
CA LEU A 72 27.02 29.43 -4.60
C LEU A 72 25.75 28.63 -4.32
N HIS A 73 25.07 28.13 -5.38
CA HIS A 73 23.74 27.52 -5.32
C HIS A 73 22.74 28.34 -4.48
N SER A 74 22.82 29.67 -4.58
CA SER A 74 22.08 30.60 -3.74
C SER A 74 21.43 31.72 -4.55
N CYS A 75 20.34 32.26 -4.03
CA CYS A 75 19.64 33.39 -4.64
C CYS A 75 20.13 34.72 -4.06
N SER A 76 20.52 35.66 -4.92
CA SER A 76 20.67 37.06 -4.53
C SER A 76 19.34 37.78 -4.74
N CYS A 77 18.73 38.25 -3.66
CA CYS A 77 17.45 38.97 -3.67
C CYS A 77 17.69 40.48 -3.71
N SER A 78 16.85 41.22 -4.43
CA SER A 78 16.99 42.68 -4.58
C SER A 78 16.65 43.48 -3.31
N TYR A 79 16.00 42.87 -2.32
CA TYR A 79 15.60 43.51 -1.06
C TYR A 79 16.16 42.74 0.15
N GLU A 80 16.81 43.44 1.08
CA GLU A 80 17.57 42.88 2.21
C GLU A 80 16.76 42.12 3.27
N HIS A 81 15.43 42.07 3.18
CA HIS A 81 14.57 41.63 4.30
C HIS A 81 13.58 40.49 4.00
N SER A 82 13.63 39.86 2.83
CA SER A 82 12.83 38.65 2.56
C SER A 82 13.65 37.65 1.75
N SER A 83 13.76 36.41 2.24
CA SER A 83 14.29 35.31 1.42
C SER A 83 13.43 35.20 0.16
N CYS A 84 14.07 35.23 -1.00
CA CYS A 84 13.45 34.94 -2.28
C CYS A 84 13.74 33.50 -2.73
N GLN A 85 14.43 32.72 -1.88
CA GLN A 85 14.96 31.39 -2.20
C GLN A 85 13.94 30.30 -1.88
N LEU A 86 13.53 29.55 -2.90
CA LEU A 86 12.77 28.32 -2.71
C LEU A 86 13.66 27.20 -2.17
N PRO A 87 13.09 26.23 -1.42
CA PRO A 87 13.80 25.03 -1.01
C PRO A 87 14.35 24.30 -2.25
N PRO A 88 15.66 23.99 -2.30
CA PRO A 88 16.23 23.27 -3.43
C PRO A 88 15.59 21.88 -3.53
N PRO A 89 15.41 21.33 -4.75
CA PRO A 89 14.73 20.06 -4.99
C PRO A 89 15.50 18.87 -4.38
N CYS A 90 16.79 19.05 -4.12
CA CYS A 90 17.66 18.07 -3.51
C CYS A 90 18.94 18.71 -2.96
N THR A 91 19.61 18.01 -2.05
CA THR A 91 20.97 18.34 -1.62
C THR A 91 21.97 17.68 -2.57
N ILE A 92 22.81 18.48 -3.21
CA ILE A 92 23.89 18.01 -4.08
C ILE A 92 25.09 17.68 -3.18
N GLY A 93 25.57 16.44 -3.25
CA GLY A 93 26.76 15.97 -2.52
C GLY A 93 28.03 16.19 -3.34
N GLU A 94 28.99 15.26 -3.27
CA GLU A 94 30.24 15.33 -4.06
C GLU A 94 30.06 15.07 -5.57
N GLY A 95 28.84 14.76 -6.02
CA GLY A 95 28.52 14.48 -7.42
C GLY A 95 27.62 15.54 -8.08
N LEU A 96 27.42 15.40 -9.39
CA LEU A 96 26.61 16.32 -10.21
C LEU A 96 25.09 16.10 -10.08
N SER A 97 24.67 15.04 -9.39
CA SER A 97 23.26 14.70 -9.15
C SER A 97 22.92 14.80 -7.66
N CYS A 98 21.65 14.54 -7.34
CA CYS A 98 21.17 14.62 -5.97
C CYS A 98 21.79 13.53 -5.09
N ALA A 99 22.30 13.93 -3.91
CA ALA A 99 22.66 13.00 -2.84
C ALA A 99 21.46 12.65 -1.96
N ALA A 100 20.55 13.62 -1.74
CA ALA A 100 19.29 13.41 -1.03
C ALA A 100 18.21 14.28 -1.65
N CYS A 101 17.00 13.74 -1.85
CA CYS A 101 15.87 14.50 -2.35
C CYS A 101 15.23 15.33 -1.23
N ALA A 102 14.62 16.47 -1.56
CA ALA A 102 13.97 17.33 -0.59
C ALA A 102 12.81 16.60 0.12
N THR A 103 12.72 16.78 1.44
CA THR A 103 11.76 16.08 2.32
C THR A 103 10.32 16.59 2.16
N ASP A 104 10.14 17.80 1.63
CA ASP A 104 8.84 18.43 1.40
C ASP A 104 8.14 17.88 0.15
N ASN A 105 8.91 17.60 -0.90
CA ASN A 105 8.37 17.05 -2.14
C ASN A 105 9.39 16.18 -2.89
N HIS A 106 9.37 14.90 -2.52
CA HIS A 106 10.16 13.81 -3.10
C HIS A 106 10.09 13.69 -4.64
N THR A 107 9.04 14.20 -5.28
CA THR A 107 8.88 14.17 -6.75
C THR A 107 9.71 15.20 -7.51
N ARG A 108 10.34 16.16 -6.81
CA ARG A 108 11.19 17.19 -7.42
C ARG A 108 12.59 16.67 -7.81
N CYS A 109 12.92 15.47 -7.38
CA CYS A 109 14.23 14.84 -7.55
C CYS A 109 14.19 13.89 -8.76
N GLY A 110 14.98 14.17 -9.79
CA GLY A 110 14.96 13.41 -11.05
C GLY A 110 15.97 12.26 -11.11
N SER A 111 17.15 12.42 -10.51
CA SER A 111 18.23 11.43 -10.53
C SER A 111 19.12 11.54 -9.30
N CYS A 112 19.75 10.43 -8.93
CA CYS A 112 20.65 10.33 -7.79
C CYS A 112 22.11 10.19 -8.26
N ASN A 113 23.05 10.51 -7.37
CA ASN A 113 24.48 10.32 -7.65
C ASN A 113 24.82 8.86 -7.99
N PRO A 114 25.89 8.62 -8.78
CA PRO A 114 26.37 7.27 -9.07
C PRO A 114 26.52 6.44 -7.78
N GLY A 115 26.03 5.20 -7.79
CA GLY A 115 25.95 4.37 -6.59
C GLY A 115 24.68 4.59 -5.75
N TYR A 116 23.74 5.43 -6.21
CA TYR A 116 22.41 5.61 -5.60
C TYR A 116 21.31 5.47 -6.66
N THR A 117 20.20 4.82 -6.31
CA THR A 117 18.97 4.75 -7.12
C THR A 117 17.87 5.61 -6.53
N LEU A 118 17.12 6.28 -7.42
CA LEU A 118 15.92 7.01 -7.03
C LEU A 118 14.77 6.03 -6.84
N ASN A 119 14.39 5.78 -5.59
CA ASN A 119 13.24 4.94 -5.28
C ASN A 119 12.18 5.77 -4.55
N GLN A 120 11.03 5.98 -5.20
CA GLN A 120 9.90 6.75 -4.68
C GLN A 120 10.28 8.15 -4.18
N GLY A 121 11.21 8.79 -4.89
CA GLY A 121 11.65 10.16 -4.63
C GLY A 121 12.60 10.31 -3.44
N ALA A 122 13.28 9.23 -3.04
CA ALA A 122 14.46 9.27 -2.18
C ALA A 122 15.64 8.58 -2.87
N CYS A 123 16.84 9.15 -2.74
CA CYS A 123 18.08 8.54 -3.20
C CYS A 123 18.55 7.51 -2.18
N LYS A 124 18.59 6.25 -2.58
CA LYS A 124 19.08 5.14 -1.75
C LYS A 124 20.35 4.54 -2.37
N PRO A 125 21.33 4.10 -1.56
CA PRO A 125 22.49 3.39 -2.08
C PRO A 125 22.06 2.20 -2.95
N MET A 126 22.70 2.02 -4.10
CA MET A 126 22.50 0.88 -4.96
C MET A 126 23.03 -0.38 -4.28
N VAL A 127 22.20 -1.40 -4.23
CA VAL A 127 22.64 -2.76 -3.90
C VAL A 127 23.09 -3.43 -5.20
N ALA A 128 24.28 -4.04 -5.18
CA ALA A 128 24.91 -4.59 -6.38
C ALA A 128 24.14 -5.78 -7.00
N ASP A 129 23.46 -6.55 -6.15
CA ASP A 129 22.68 -7.73 -6.55
C ASP A 129 21.20 -7.60 -6.13
N SER A 130 20.30 -8.15 -6.95
CA SER A 130 18.87 -8.22 -6.65
C SER A 130 18.61 -8.96 -5.33
N THR A 131 17.78 -8.39 -4.45
CA THR A 131 17.34 -9.05 -3.22
C THR A 131 16.24 -10.10 -3.42
N GLU A 132 15.82 -10.35 -4.67
CA GLU A 132 14.79 -11.35 -5.02
C GLU A 132 15.22 -12.78 -4.71
N ASN A 133 16.53 -13.06 -4.72
CA ASN A 133 17.09 -14.35 -4.34
C ASN A 133 16.80 -14.69 -2.86
N TYR A 134 16.56 -13.67 -2.02
CA TYR A 134 16.25 -13.85 -0.60
C TYR A 134 14.75 -13.87 -0.33
N LEU A 135 14.01 -12.93 -0.94
CA LEU A 135 12.56 -12.81 -0.77
C LEU A 135 11.92 -12.23 -2.03
N GLY A 136 11.11 -13.03 -2.72
CA GLY A 136 10.47 -12.67 -3.98
C GLY A 136 9.21 -11.82 -3.76
N PHE A 137 9.29 -10.50 -3.89
CA PHE A 137 8.13 -9.61 -3.76
C PHE A 137 7.40 -9.32 -5.07
N GLU A 138 7.91 -9.80 -6.21
CA GLU A 138 7.28 -9.60 -7.52
C GLU A 138 6.02 -10.46 -7.66
N THR A 139 4.88 -9.80 -7.51
CA THR A 139 3.64 -10.24 -8.14
C THR A 139 3.09 -9.06 -8.91
N ASP A 140 3.18 -9.12 -10.24
CA ASP A 140 2.66 -8.14 -11.22
C ASP A 140 1.12 -8.06 -11.25
N LEU A 141 0.46 -8.25 -10.11
CA LEU A 141 -0.98 -8.05 -10.02
C LEU A 141 -1.24 -6.57 -9.83
N GLN A 142 -1.57 -5.90 -10.94
CA GLN A 142 -2.06 -4.53 -10.91
C GLN A 142 -3.31 -4.45 -10.02
N ASP A 143 -3.49 -3.32 -9.32
CA ASP A 143 -4.57 -3.14 -8.34
C ASP A 143 -5.97 -3.44 -8.92
N LEU A 144 -6.19 -3.18 -10.22
CA LEU A 144 -7.46 -3.45 -10.88
C LEU A 144 -7.72 -4.95 -11.06
N GLU A 145 -6.71 -5.71 -11.50
CA GLU A 145 -6.81 -7.16 -11.63
C GLU A 145 -7.02 -7.79 -10.25
N LEU A 146 -6.21 -7.40 -9.27
CA LEU A 146 -6.34 -7.91 -7.91
C LEU A 146 -7.74 -7.67 -7.35
N ARG A 147 -8.28 -6.45 -7.51
CA ARG A 147 -9.63 -6.11 -7.06
C ARG A 147 -10.69 -6.98 -7.73
N TYR A 148 -10.55 -7.23 -9.04
CA TYR A 148 -11.47 -8.09 -9.79
C TYR A 148 -11.43 -9.55 -9.30
N LEU A 149 -10.23 -10.10 -9.11
CA LEU A 149 -10.03 -11.47 -8.62
C LEU A 149 -10.58 -11.64 -7.19
N LEU A 150 -10.31 -10.66 -6.32
CA LEU A 150 -10.82 -10.61 -4.95
C LEU A 150 -12.35 -10.53 -4.93
N GLN A 151 -12.96 -9.68 -5.76
CA GLN A 151 -14.42 -9.57 -5.85
C GLN A 151 -15.08 -10.87 -6.34
N ARG A 152 -14.41 -11.62 -7.21
CA ARG A 152 -14.88 -12.92 -7.71
C ARG A 152 -14.51 -14.10 -6.83
N SER A 153 -13.79 -13.89 -5.72
CA SER A 153 -13.25 -14.97 -4.89
C SER A 153 -12.54 -16.04 -5.73
N ASP A 154 -11.70 -15.60 -6.68
CA ASP A 154 -11.02 -16.49 -7.62
C ASP A 154 -10.07 -17.44 -6.88
N ARG A 155 -10.13 -18.74 -7.18
CA ARG A 155 -9.31 -19.78 -6.55
C ARG A 155 -7.81 -19.57 -6.74
N ARG A 156 -7.40 -18.78 -7.74
CA ARG A 156 -5.98 -18.41 -7.93
C ARG A 156 -5.42 -17.59 -6.77
N LEU A 157 -6.27 -16.89 -6.04
CA LEU A 157 -5.88 -16.15 -4.83
C LEU A 157 -6.06 -16.99 -3.57
N GLU A 158 -6.47 -18.26 -3.66
CA GLU A 158 -6.66 -19.09 -2.48
C GLU A 158 -5.30 -19.56 -1.92
N VAL A 159 -5.00 -19.16 -0.69
CA VAL A 159 -3.86 -19.69 0.05
C VAL A 159 -4.36 -20.79 0.96
N HIS A 160 -3.75 -21.96 0.84
CA HIS A 160 -4.07 -23.08 1.71
C HIS A 160 -3.81 -22.70 3.18
N ALA A 161 -4.82 -22.85 4.03
CA ALA A 161 -4.70 -22.64 5.47
C ALA A 161 -5.42 -23.75 6.23
N ILE A 162 -4.76 -24.29 7.25
CA ILE A 162 -5.27 -25.37 8.09
C ILE A 162 -6.06 -24.77 9.24
N PHE A 163 -7.34 -25.13 9.34
CA PHE A 163 -8.20 -24.74 10.45
C PHE A 163 -7.90 -25.55 11.71
N ILE A 164 -7.75 -24.85 12.82
CA ILE A 164 -7.47 -25.39 14.15
C ILE A 164 -8.35 -24.64 15.16
N SER A 165 -9.22 -25.35 15.86
CA SER A 165 -9.97 -24.80 16.99
C SER A 165 -10.26 -25.89 18.01
N ASN A 166 -10.20 -25.54 19.29
CA ASN A 166 -10.63 -26.39 20.40
C ASN A 166 -12.11 -26.19 20.75
N ASP A 167 -12.71 -25.08 20.27
CA ASP A 167 -14.07 -24.69 20.65
C ASP A 167 -15.12 -25.26 19.70
N MET A 168 -14.77 -25.44 18.41
CA MET A 168 -15.72 -25.96 17.41
C MET A 168 -15.02 -26.70 16.27
N ARG A 169 -15.81 -27.50 15.53
CA ARG A 169 -15.39 -28.16 14.30
C ARG A 169 -16.15 -27.57 13.12
N LEU A 170 -15.46 -27.41 11.98
CA LEU A 170 -16.11 -26.99 10.75
C LEU A 170 -17.26 -27.95 10.39
N ASN A 171 -18.28 -27.37 9.77
CA ASN A 171 -19.47 -28.05 9.30
C ASN A 171 -20.30 -28.76 10.40
N SER A 172 -20.09 -28.40 11.67
CA SER A 172 -20.83 -28.91 12.83
C SER A 172 -21.60 -27.77 13.51
N TRP A 173 -22.84 -28.03 13.93
CA TRP A 173 -23.62 -27.08 14.72
C TRP A 173 -23.06 -26.99 16.15
N PHE A 174 -22.97 -25.78 16.68
CA PHE A 174 -22.57 -25.51 18.05
C PHE A 174 -23.43 -24.40 18.65
N ASP A 175 -23.53 -24.40 19.98
CA ASP A 175 -24.17 -23.34 20.74
C ASP A 175 -23.13 -22.24 21.04
N PRO A 176 -23.26 -21.05 20.45
CA PRO A 176 -22.29 -19.98 20.66
C PRO A 176 -22.44 -19.30 22.03
N SER A 177 -23.49 -19.59 22.80
CA SER A 177 -23.71 -19.02 24.14
C SER A 177 -22.81 -19.66 25.20
N TRP A 178 -22.32 -20.89 24.98
CA TRP A 178 -21.50 -21.62 25.96
C TRP A 178 -20.16 -20.92 26.24
N ARG A 179 -19.63 -20.15 25.27
CA ARG A 179 -18.39 -19.39 25.46
C ARG A 179 -18.51 -17.95 24.98
N LYS A 180 -18.16 -17.02 25.85
CA LYS A 180 -18.12 -15.57 25.56
C LYS A 180 -17.25 -15.22 24.35
N ARG A 181 -16.17 -15.98 24.11
CA ARG A 181 -15.23 -15.80 23.01
C ARG A 181 -14.73 -17.16 22.56
N MET A 182 -14.98 -17.51 21.30
CA MET A 182 -14.42 -18.71 20.67
C MET A 182 -13.22 -18.32 19.82
N LEU A 183 -12.15 -19.11 19.89
CA LEU A 183 -10.93 -18.88 19.12
C LEU A 183 -10.86 -19.83 17.94
N LEU A 184 -10.82 -19.25 16.74
CA LEU A 184 -10.61 -19.96 15.49
C LEU A 184 -9.22 -19.62 14.99
N THR A 185 -8.39 -20.63 14.71
CA THR A 185 -7.02 -20.42 14.24
C THR A 185 -6.84 -21.00 12.85
N LEU A 186 -6.24 -20.24 11.94
CA LEU A 186 -5.85 -20.70 10.60
C LEU A 186 -4.33 -20.66 10.51
N LYS A 187 -3.69 -21.73 10.04
CA LYS A 187 -2.23 -21.78 9.85
C LYS A 187 -1.86 -22.05 8.39
N SER A 188 -1.03 -21.20 7.81
CA SER A 188 -0.73 -21.21 6.37
C SER A 188 0.04 -22.43 5.89
N ASN A 189 0.92 -23.04 6.71
CA ASN A 189 1.38 -24.45 6.68
C ASN A 189 2.74 -24.57 7.40
N LYS A 190 2.81 -25.40 8.46
CA LYS A 190 4.01 -25.59 9.30
C LYS A 190 5.24 -26.15 8.55
N TYR A 191 5.06 -26.79 7.39
CA TYR A 191 6.08 -27.62 6.76
C TYR A 191 6.75 -27.02 5.52
N LYS A 192 6.30 -25.84 5.03
CA LYS A 192 6.92 -25.16 3.87
C LYS A 192 7.72 -23.94 4.33
N SER A 193 8.89 -24.17 4.91
CA SER A 193 9.80 -23.11 5.38
C SER A 193 10.24 -22.14 4.28
N ASN A 194 10.14 -22.54 3.01
CA ASN A 194 10.68 -21.79 1.88
C ASN A 194 9.64 -20.85 1.24
N LEU A 195 8.47 -20.72 1.85
CA LEU A 195 7.40 -19.83 1.41
C LEU A 195 6.91 -18.97 2.56
N VAL A 196 6.70 -17.69 2.30
CA VAL A 196 5.96 -16.79 3.18
C VAL A 196 4.69 -16.33 2.48
N HIS A 197 3.63 -16.08 3.25
CA HIS A 197 2.31 -15.84 2.68
C HIS A 197 1.85 -14.41 2.94
N MET A 198 1.23 -13.80 1.93
CA MET A 198 0.62 -12.49 1.99
C MET A 198 -0.90 -12.63 2.11
N LEU A 199 -1.49 -11.98 3.09
CA LEU A 199 -2.93 -11.94 3.32
C LEU A 199 -3.56 -10.77 2.55
N LEU A 200 -4.58 -11.08 1.76
CA LEU A 200 -5.40 -10.12 1.02
C LEU A 200 -6.86 -10.11 1.46
N GLY A 201 -7.34 -11.17 2.11
CA GLY A 201 -8.69 -11.23 2.66
C GLY A 201 -9.02 -12.57 3.30
N VAL A 202 -10.15 -12.62 3.99
CA VAL A 202 -10.68 -13.82 4.65
C VAL A 202 -12.18 -13.90 4.40
N SER A 203 -12.70 -15.08 4.10
CA SER A 203 -14.12 -15.38 3.97
C SER A 203 -14.53 -16.51 4.88
N LEU A 204 -15.65 -16.34 5.59
CA LEU A 204 -16.26 -17.37 6.43
C LEU A 204 -17.70 -17.58 6.02
N GLN A 205 -18.10 -18.83 5.79
CA GLN A 205 -19.49 -19.18 5.57
C GLN A 205 -20.14 -19.57 6.90
N ILE A 206 -20.99 -18.70 7.43
CA ILE A 206 -21.66 -18.88 8.72
C ILE A 206 -23.16 -19.08 8.49
N CYS A 207 -23.71 -20.14 9.07
CA CYS A 207 -25.13 -20.47 9.06
C CYS A 207 -25.71 -20.39 10.46
N LEU A 208 -26.93 -19.88 10.55
CA LEU A 208 -27.72 -19.78 11.77
C LEU A 208 -29.00 -20.63 11.64
N THR A 209 -29.51 -21.11 12.76
CA THR A 209 -30.84 -21.72 12.82
C THR A 209 -31.93 -20.67 12.52
N LYS A 210 -33.05 -21.10 11.94
CA LYS A 210 -34.20 -20.21 11.70
C LYS A 210 -34.67 -19.57 13.01
N ASN A 211 -34.97 -18.27 12.98
CA ASN A 211 -35.35 -17.46 14.14
C ASN A 211 -34.25 -17.28 15.20
N SER A 212 -32.98 -17.47 14.83
CA SER A 212 -31.85 -17.12 15.70
C SER A 212 -31.83 -15.62 15.94
N THR A 213 -31.67 -15.22 17.20
CA THR A 213 -31.42 -13.81 17.56
C THR A 213 -29.94 -13.47 17.56
N LEU A 214 -29.07 -14.40 17.15
CA LEU A 214 -27.62 -14.24 17.25
C LEU A 214 -27.03 -13.54 16.03
N GLU A 215 -26.11 -12.62 16.29
CA GLU A 215 -25.27 -11.96 15.30
C GLU A 215 -23.79 -12.27 15.58
N PRO A 216 -23.05 -12.81 14.60
CA PRO A 216 -21.63 -13.07 14.77
C PRO A 216 -20.83 -11.76 14.69
N VAL A 217 -19.86 -11.62 15.59
CA VAL A 217 -18.89 -10.52 15.59
C VAL A 217 -17.50 -11.12 15.55
N LEU A 218 -16.73 -10.71 14.54
CA LEU A 218 -15.43 -11.28 14.20
C LEU A 218 -14.33 -10.26 14.48
N THR A 219 -13.33 -10.67 15.26
CA THR A 219 -12.14 -9.86 15.57
C THR A 219 -10.90 -10.61 15.12
N LEU A 220 -10.02 -9.96 14.34
CA LEU A 220 -8.87 -10.61 13.72
C LEU A 220 -7.56 -10.15 14.34
N TYR A 221 -6.70 -11.13 14.61
CA TYR A 221 -5.32 -10.95 14.98
C TYR A 221 -4.44 -11.76 14.04
N ILE A 222 -3.40 -11.14 13.48
CA ILE A 222 -2.51 -11.78 12.51
C ILE A 222 -1.12 -11.94 13.13
N ASN A 223 -0.61 -13.17 13.12
CA ASN A 223 0.80 -13.44 13.37
C ASN A 223 1.52 -13.63 12.02
N PRO A 224 2.52 -12.81 11.70
CA PRO A 224 3.17 -12.82 10.39
C PRO A 224 4.07 -14.03 10.14
N PHE A 225 4.74 -14.57 11.16
CA PHE A 225 5.82 -15.58 10.98
C PHE A 225 5.85 -16.72 11.99
N GLY A 226 5.04 -16.62 13.05
CA GLY A 226 4.96 -17.59 14.13
C GLY A 226 3.53 -18.10 14.34
N GLY A 227 3.24 -18.51 15.57
CA GLY A 227 1.91 -19.00 15.95
C GLY A 227 1.46 -18.58 17.33
N SER A 228 2.19 -17.65 17.97
CA SER A 228 1.79 -17.11 19.27
C SER A 228 0.77 -16.00 19.09
N HIS A 229 -0.30 -16.05 19.89
CA HIS A 229 -1.28 -14.98 19.94
C HIS A 229 -0.68 -13.66 20.47
N SER A 230 0.30 -13.73 21.38
CA SER A 230 0.94 -12.55 21.97
C SER A 230 1.78 -11.74 20.97
N GLU A 231 2.25 -12.39 19.91
CA GLU A 231 3.05 -11.79 18.83
C GLU A 231 2.17 -11.50 17.60
N SER A 232 0.85 -11.40 17.81
CA SER A 232 -0.11 -11.07 16.77
C SER A 232 -0.53 -9.62 16.87
N TRP A 233 -0.73 -8.98 15.72
CA TRP A 233 -1.24 -7.62 15.67
C TRP A 233 -2.74 -7.61 15.35
N TYR A 234 -3.45 -6.61 15.89
CA TYR A 234 -4.91 -6.47 15.75
C TYR A 234 -5.28 -5.77 14.45
N ILE A 235 -6.19 -6.35 13.65
CA ILE A 235 -6.77 -5.66 12.49
C ILE A 235 -7.87 -4.71 12.94
N PRO A 236 -7.73 -3.39 12.74
CA PRO A 236 -8.71 -2.40 13.17
C PRO A 236 -9.84 -2.28 12.15
N VAL A 237 -10.66 -3.34 12.05
CA VAL A 237 -11.80 -3.43 11.13
C VAL A 237 -12.73 -2.24 11.33
N SER A 238 -13.16 -1.59 10.25
CA SER A 238 -14.03 -0.40 10.23
C SER A 238 -13.43 0.91 10.81
N GLU A 239 -12.17 0.93 11.22
CA GLU A 239 -11.51 2.13 11.77
C GLU A 239 -10.57 2.80 10.76
N ASN A 240 -10.42 4.13 10.77
CA ASN A 240 -9.38 4.85 10.01
C ASN A 240 -9.24 4.44 8.52
N SER A 241 -10.37 4.24 7.81
CA SER A 241 -10.47 3.77 6.42
C SER A 241 -10.10 2.30 6.16
N PHE A 242 -9.92 1.48 7.20
CA PHE A 242 -9.86 0.03 7.05
C PHE A 242 -11.18 -0.53 6.52
N PRO A 243 -11.13 -1.60 5.71
CA PRO A 243 -12.32 -2.31 5.26
C PRO A 243 -13.10 -2.90 6.44
N ASP A 244 -14.41 -3.02 6.24
CA ASP A 244 -15.33 -3.70 7.15
C ASP A 244 -15.73 -5.09 6.60
N TRP A 245 -16.33 -5.91 7.46
CA TRP A 245 -16.96 -7.16 7.06
C TRP A 245 -18.17 -6.90 6.17
N THR A 246 -18.22 -7.60 5.04
CA THR A 246 -19.41 -7.65 4.19
C THR A 246 -20.10 -8.99 4.35
N ALA A 247 -21.37 -8.98 4.76
CA ALA A 247 -22.20 -10.18 4.87
C ALA A 247 -23.09 -10.32 3.62
N THR A 248 -22.93 -11.41 2.88
CA THR A 248 -23.76 -11.72 1.70
C THR A 248 -24.59 -12.97 1.97
N LYS A 249 -25.92 -12.84 1.87
CA LYS A 249 -26.84 -13.95 2.11
C LYS A 249 -26.74 -15.00 1.00
N LEU A 250 -26.78 -16.27 1.38
CA LEU A 250 -26.81 -17.40 0.46
C LEU A 250 -28.25 -17.86 0.22
N ASP A 251 -28.55 -18.28 -1.01
CA ASP A 251 -29.83 -18.84 -1.42
C ASP A 251 -30.00 -20.28 -0.92
N LEU A 252 -30.08 -20.43 0.40
CA LEU A 252 -30.25 -21.69 1.11
C LEU A 252 -31.49 -21.60 2.02
N PRO A 253 -32.12 -22.73 2.36
CA PRO A 253 -33.29 -22.75 3.26
C PRO A 253 -32.95 -22.35 4.71
N LEU A 254 -31.67 -22.24 5.06
CA LEU A 254 -31.15 -21.78 6.35
C LEU A 254 -30.65 -20.34 6.24
N GLU A 255 -30.53 -19.64 7.36
CA GLU A 255 -29.95 -18.29 7.41
C GLU A 255 -28.42 -18.36 7.30
N CYS A 256 -27.92 -18.57 6.09
CA CYS A 256 -26.49 -18.67 5.79
C CYS A 256 -25.97 -17.40 5.12
N PHE A 257 -24.81 -16.92 5.57
CA PHE A 257 -24.14 -15.74 5.07
C PHE A 257 -22.65 -16.01 4.85
N ASN A 258 -22.10 -15.46 3.77
CA ASN A 258 -20.66 -15.34 3.60
C ASN A 258 -20.22 -14.00 4.20
N TRP A 259 -19.42 -14.09 5.26
CA TRP A 259 -18.77 -12.97 5.93
C TRP A 259 -17.38 -12.81 5.32
N THR A 260 -17.17 -11.74 4.56
CA THR A 260 -15.92 -11.50 3.84
C THR A 260 -15.27 -10.20 4.30
N LEU A 261 -13.97 -10.25 4.57
CA LEU A 261 -13.12 -9.09 4.84
C LEU A 261 -12.04 -9.03 3.75
N MET A 262 -12.04 -7.95 2.97
CA MET A 262 -11.14 -7.78 1.83
C MET A 262 -10.17 -6.63 2.12
N LEU A 263 -8.89 -6.95 2.34
CA LEU A 263 -7.81 -5.99 2.63
C LEU A 263 -7.29 -5.33 1.36
N GLY A 264 -7.20 -6.09 0.26
CA GLY A 264 -6.62 -5.60 -1.00
C GLY A 264 -5.14 -5.22 -0.87
N ASN A 265 -4.61 -4.50 -1.85
CA ASN A 265 -3.17 -4.18 -1.90
C ASN A 265 -2.73 -3.15 -0.84
N LYS A 266 -3.64 -2.23 -0.46
CA LYS A 266 -3.36 -1.16 0.51
C LYS A 266 -3.10 -1.70 1.92
N TRP A 267 -3.84 -2.72 2.34
CA TRP A 267 -3.83 -3.24 3.72
C TRP A 267 -3.27 -4.67 3.81
N LYS A 268 -2.58 -5.15 2.77
CA LYS A 268 -1.99 -6.49 2.75
C LYS A 268 -0.91 -6.64 3.81
N THR A 269 -0.77 -7.84 4.36
CA THR A 269 0.25 -8.12 5.38
C THR A 269 0.72 -9.58 5.34
N PHE A 270 1.88 -9.87 5.93
CA PHE A 270 2.31 -11.26 6.10
C PHE A 270 1.39 -12.01 7.05
N PHE A 271 1.21 -13.31 6.79
CA PHE A 271 0.58 -14.21 7.75
C PHE A 271 1.20 -15.62 7.74
N GLU A 272 1.39 -16.13 8.94
CA GLU A 272 1.66 -17.55 9.22
C GLU A 272 0.46 -18.14 9.97
N THR A 273 -0.06 -17.38 10.94
CA THR A 273 -1.22 -17.75 11.73
C THR A 273 -2.24 -16.60 11.78
N ILE A 274 -3.51 -16.91 11.53
CA ILE A 274 -4.63 -15.97 11.70
C ILE A 274 -5.46 -16.46 12.88
N HIS A 275 -5.64 -15.59 13.87
CA HIS A 275 -6.51 -15.81 15.01
C HIS A 275 -7.78 -14.99 14.84
N ILE A 276 -8.92 -15.67 14.79
CA ILE A 276 -10.24 -15.06 14.64
C ILE A 276 -11.00 -15.33 15.94
N TYR A 277 -11.29 -14.26 16.68
CA TYR A 277 -12.23 -14.36 17.79
C TYR A 277 -13.64 -14.18 17.28
N LEU A 278 -14.44 -15.21 17.48
CA LEU A 278 -15.87 -15.18 17.26
C LEU A 278 -16.58 -14.86 18.58
N ARG A 279 -17.41 -13.83 18.56
CA ARG A 279 -18.37 -13.51 19.61
C ARG A 279 -19.77 -13.53 19.02
N SER A 280 -20.76 -13.77 19.87
CA SER A 280 -22.16 -13.61 19.48
C SER A 280 -22.79 -12.47 20.27
N ARG A 281 -23.61 -11.69 19.58
CA ARG A 281 -24.45 -10.64 20.16
C ARG A 281 -25.92 -10.99 19.91
N ILE A 282 -26.81 -10.51 20.78
CA ILE A 282 -28.25 -10.70 20.63
C ILE A 282 -28.82 -9.50 19.88
N LYS A 283 -29.55 -9.74 18.81
CA LYS A 283 -30.39 -8.74 18.14
C LYS A 283 -31.63 -8.50 18.99
N THR A 284 -31.66 -7.39 19.71
CA THR A 284 -32.88 -6.93 20.36
C THR A 284 -33.79 -6.29 19.31
N GLN A 285 -34.92 -6.93 18.99
CA GLN A 285 -36.05 -6.19 18.41
C GLN A 285 -36.53 -5.22 19.49
N SER A 286 -36.13 -3.95 19.39
CA SER A 286 -36.82 -2.89 20.13
C SER A 286 -38.27 -2.90 19.65
N GLY A 287 -39.16 -3.45 20.48
CA GLY A 287 -40.59 -3.29 20.31
C GLY A 287 -40.94 -1.81 20.22
N GLU A 288 -41.78 -1.47 19.26
CA GLU A 288 -42.75 -0.37 19.32
C GLU A 288 -42.31 0.86 20.14
N ILE A 289 -41.43 1.69 19.59
CA ILE A 289 -41.40 3.11 19.97
C ILE A 289 -41.88 3.90 18.74
N PRO A 290 -42.94 4.73 18.87
CA PRO A 290 -43.49 5.44 17.73
C PRO A 290 -42.49 6.44 17.16
N VAL A 291 -42.62 6.62 15.85
CA VAL A 291 -41.97 7.63 15.00
C VAL A 291 -41.62 8.92 15.73
N GLY A 292 -40.31 9.23 15.82
CA GLY A 292 -39.84 10.59 16.07
C GLY A 292 -38.56 10.71 16.89
N VAL A 293 -37.46 11.01 16.20
CA VAL A 293 -36.24 11.71 16.69
C VAL A 293 -35.24 10.89 17.52
N GLY A 294 -34.04 10.66 16.94
CA GLY A 294 -32.79 10.45 17.69
C GLY A 294 -31.95 9.25 17.23
N ASN A 295 -30.66 9.48 16.95
CA ASN A 295 -29.67 8.52 16.46
C ASN A 295 -29.79 7.10 17.03
N ASP A 296 -29.85 6.13 16.12
CA ASP A 296 -29.93 4.68 16.33
C ASP A 296 -28.73 4.18 17.17
N SER A 297 -28.89 4.19 18.48
CA SER A 297 -27.92 3.63 19.42
C SER A 297 -28.34 2.21 19.78
N LEU A 298 -27.92 1.27 18.93
CA LEU A 298 -28.09 -0.17 19.14
C LEU A 298 -27.50 -0.57 20.49
N TYR A 299 -28.36 -0.83 21.48
CA TYR A 299 -27.97 -1.33 22.79
C TYR A 299 -27.73 -2.84 22.70
N TYR A 300 -26.50 -3.28 22.91
CA TYR A 300 -26.16 -4.70 22.93
C TYR A 300 -26.29 -5.26 24.34
N GLU A 301 -27.25 -6.16 24.57
CA GLU A 301 -27.41 -6.83 25.86
C GLU A 301 -26.25 -7.82 26.09
N PRO A 302 -25.51 -7.71 27.21
CA PRO A 302 -24.47 -8.68 27.53
C PRO A 302 -25.07 -10.07 27.74
N LEU A 303 -24.49 -11.09 27.11
CA LEU A 303 -24.88 -12.52 27.26
C LEU A 303 -24.90 -13.01 28.72
N GLU A 304 -24.30 -12.26 29.65
CA GLU A 304 -24.23 -12.53 31.09
C GLU A 304 -25.56 -12.27 31.83
N MET A 305 -26.49 -11.52 31.23
CA MET A 305 -27.79 -11.18 31.84
C MET A 305 -28.95 -12.04 31.31
N VAL A 306 -28.66 -13.02 30.45
CA VAL A 306 -29.69 -13.82 29.78
C VAL A 306 -29.92 -15.11 30.57
N ASP A 307 -31.20 -15.38 30.85
CA ASP A 307 -31.64 -16.62 31.49
C ASP A 307 -31.17 -17.83 30.65
N PRO A 308 -30.42 -18.81 31.21
CA PRO A 308 -29.91 -19.98 30.49
C PRO A 308 -31.00 -20.87 29.86
N SER A 309 -32.27 -20.59 30.14
CA SER A 309 -33.45 -21.22 29.54
C SER A 309 -33.80 -20.69 28.12
N ARG A 310 -33.27 -19.52 27.72
CA ARG A 310 -33.54 -18.93 26.40
C ARG A 310 -32.67 -19.58 25.32
N ASN A 311 -33.31 -20.33 24.42
CA ASN A 311 -32.66 -20.84 23.22
C ASN A 311 -32.38 -19.69 22.24
N LEU A 312 -31.14 -19.20 22.21
CA LEU A 312 -30.69 -18.10 21.34
C LEU A 312 -30.46 -18.55 19.89
N GLY A 313 -30.44 -19.85 19.64
CA GLY A 313 -30.15 -20.46 18.33
C GLY A 313 -28.76 -21.10 18.26
N TYR A 314 -28.55 -21.93 17.24
CA TYR A 314 -27.27 -22.58 16.97
C TYR A 314 -26.57 -21.93 15.79
N MET A 315 -25.24 -22.00 15.79
CA MET A 315 -24.39 -21.53 14.70
C MET A 315 -23.62 -22.70 14.09
N LYS A 316 -23.37 -22.63 12.78
CA LYS A 316 -22.51 -23.56 12.05
C LYS A 316 -21.59 -22.79 11.12
N ILE A 317 -20.30 -23.08 11.16
CA ILE A 317 -19.32 -22.51 10.21
C ILE A 317 -18.96 -23.59 9.21
N ASN A 318 -19.37 -23.43 7.96
CA ASN A 318 -19.20 -24.46 6.92
C ASN A 318 -17.77 -24.53 6.42
N SER A 319 -17.21 -23.38 6.09
CA SER A 319 -15.91 -23.24 5.46
C SER A 319 -15.29 -21.89 5.82
N ILE A 320 -13.96 -21.86 5.77
CA ILE A 320 -13.17 -20.64 5.92
C ILE A 320 -12.16 -20.64 4.77
N GLN A 321 -12.06 -19.54 4.07
CA GLN A 321 -11.17 -19.35 2.93
C GLN A 321 -10.26 -18.15 3.19
N VAL A 322 -8.99 -18.29 2.84
CA VAL A 322 -7.99 -17.25 2.96
C VAL A 322 -7.53 -16.84 1.56
N PHE A 323 -7.62 -15.55 1.28
CA PHE A 323 -7.19 -14.97 0.02
C PHE A 323 -5.82 -14.31 0.17
N GLY A 324 -4.92 -14.54 -0.78
CA GLY A 324 -3.53 -14.17 -0.67
C GLY A 324 -2.66 -14.69 -1.81
N TYR A 325 -1.35 -14.60 -1.61
CA TYR A 325 -0.36 -15.23 -2.48
C TYR A 325 0.85 -15.70 -1.67
N SER A 326 1.63 -16.61 -2.24
CA SER A 326 2.84 -17.14 -1.62
C SER A 326 4.06 -16.56 -2.31
N MET A 327 5.04 -16.13 -1.52
CA MET A 327 6.31 -15.59 -2.00
C MET A 327 7.43 -16.56 -1.65
N HIS A 328 8.40 -16.71 -2.55
CA HIS A 328 9.60 -17.48 -2.26
C HIS A 328 10.41 -16.81 -1.16
N PHE A 329 10.92 -17.61 -0.24
CA PHE A 329 11.76 -17.19 0.87
C PHE A 329 12.88 -18.21 1.04
N ASP A 330 14.12 -17.75 0.91
CA ASP A 330 15.30 -18.60 1.11
C ASP A 330 15.93 -18.30 2.49
N PRO A 331 15.68 -19.15 3.51
CA PRO A 331 16.27 -18.96 4.83
C PRO A 331 17.79 -19.16 4.84
N GLU A 332 18.33 -20.02 3.98
CA GLU A 332 19.77 -20.32 3.98
C GLU A 332 20.54 -19.18 3.34
N ALA A 333 20.04 -18.60 2.25
CA ALA A 333 20.66 -17.43 1.62
C ALA A 333 20.77 -16.23 2.60
N ILE A 334 19.73 -15.98 3.42
CA ILE A 334 19.78 -14.91 4.44
C ILE A 334 20.74 -15.28 5.59
N ARG A 335 20.84 -16.57 5.96
CA ARG A 335 21.83 -17.02 6.94
C ARG A 335 23.25 -16.82 6.42
N ASP A 336 23.50 -17.10 5.16
CA ASP A 336 24.81 -16.88 4.54
C ASP A 336 25.18 -15.40 4.56
N LEU A 337 24.23 -14.49 4.30
CA LEU A 337 24.45 -13.05 4.47
C LEU A 337 24.81 -12.67 5.91
N ILE A 338 24.16 -13.27 6.89
CA ILE A 338 24.45 -13.01 8.31
C ILE A 338 25.84 -13.57 8.67
N LEU A 339 26.21 -14.73 8.13
CA LEU A 339 27.54 -15.32 8.34
C LEU A 339 28.65 -14.44 7.73
N GLN A 340 28.41 -13.76 6.61
CA GLN A 340 29.35 -12.81 6.02
C GLN A 340 29.64 -11.60 6.95
N LEU A 341 28.73 -11.27 7.87
CA LEU A 341 28.99 -10.23 8.88
C LEU A 341 30.08 -10.64 9.87
N ASP A 342 30.11 -11.93 10.20
CA ASP A 342 31.06 -12.52 11.16
C ASP A 342 32.36 -12.98 10.45
N TYR A 343 32.26 -13.39 9.18
CA TYR A 343 33.37 -13.92 8.38
C TYR A 343 33.44 -13.25 6.99
N PRO A 344 33.94 -12.02 6.88
CA PRO A 344 33.92 -11.24 5.63
C PRO A 344 34.86 -11.78 4.52
N TYR A 345 35.60 -12.86 4.76
CA TYR A 345 36.60 -13.40 3.83
C TYR A 345 36.04 -14.44 2.85
N THR A 346 34.78 -14.87 3.01
CA THR A 346 34.25 -16.01 2.26
C THR A 346 33.48 -15.63 1.00
N GLN A 347 32.70 -14.54 0.99
CA GLN A 347 32.03 -13.98 -0.20
C GLN A 347 31.60 -12.52 0.07
N GLY A 348 32.01 -11.55 -0.78
CA GLY A 348 31.59 -10.15 -0.66
C GLY A 348 32.29 -9.33 0.45
N SER A 349 32.01 -8.03 0.53
CA SER A 349 32.48 -7.18 1.65
C SER A 349 31.42 -7.10 2.74
N GLN A 350 31.83 -6.88 3.98
CA GLN A 350 30.90 -6.70 5.11
C GLN A 350 29.85 -5.61 4.85
N ASP A 351 30.26 -4.51 4.20
CA ASP A 351 29.39 -3.40 3.84
C ASP A 351 28.32 -3.81 2.81
N THR A 352 28.65 -4.69 1.86
CA THR A 352 27.66 -5.21 0.89
C THR A 352 26.60 -6.08 1.55
N ALA A 353 26.98 -6.94 2.50
CA ALA A 353 26.05 -7.76 3.25
C ALA A 353 25.11 -6.91 4.15
N LEU A 354 25.67 -5.87 4.80
CA LEU A 354 24.90 -4.92 5.60
C LEU A 354 23.90 -4.14 4.74
N LEU A 355 24.29 -3.69 3.55
CA LEU A 355 23.38 -3.02 2.59
C LEU A 355 22.22 -3.94 2.18
N GLN A 356 22.51 -5.21 1.85
CA GLN A 356 21.47 -6.18 1.48
C GLN A 356 20.49 -6.44 2.63
N LEU A 357 21.00 -6.62 3.85
CA LEU A 357 20.16 -6.82 5.04
C LEU A 357 19.32 -5.58 5.37
N LEU A 358 19.85 -4.36 5.19
CA LEU A 358 19.08 -3.12 5.33
C LEU A 358 17.94 -3.04 4.31
N GLU A 359 18.18 -3.42 3.06
CA GLU A 359 17.15 -3.44 2.03
C GLU A 359 16.05 -4.47 2.37
N ILE A 360 16.43 -5.68 2.79
CA ILE A 360 15.47 -6.72 3.20
C ILE A 360 14.63 -6.22 4.38
N ARG A 361 15.27 -5.61 5.41
CA ARG A 361 14.59 -5.01 6.56
C ARG A 361 13.55 -3.98 6.11
N ASP A 362 13.94 -3.06 5.24
CA ASP A 362 13.06 -2.01 4.73
C ASP A 362 11.88 -2.58 3.93
N ARG A 363 12.12 -3.55 3.04
CA ARG A 363 11.06 -4.19 2.25
C ARG A 363 10.08 -4.97 3.11
N VAL A 364 10.57 -5.71 4.11
CA VAL A 364 9.74 -6.49 5.04
C VAL A 364 8.92 -5.57 5.95
N ASN A 365 9.56 -4.59 6.59
CA ASN A 365 8.88 -3.68 7.51
C ASN A 365 7.92 -2.72 6.80
N ARG A 366 8.11 -2.46 5.50
CA ARG A 366 7.14 -1.69 4.69
C ARG A 366 5.78 -2.38 4.58
N LEU A 367 5.73 -3.70 4.70
CA LEU A 367 4.49 -4.49 4.69
C LEU A 367 3.86 -4.59 6.09
N SER A 368 4.40 -3.85 7.07
CA SER A 368 3.70 -3.63 8.32
C SER A 368 2.37 -2.94 8.04
N PRO A 369 1.30 -3.32 8.75
CA PRO A 369 0.05 -2.60 8.64
C PRO A 369 0.26 -1.12 8.97
N PRO A 370 -0.43 -0.22 8.29
CA PRO A 370 -0.41 1.20 8.62
C PRO A 370 -0.92 1.43 10.04
N GLY A 371 -0.11 2.16 10.79
CA GLY A 371 -0.32 2.55 12.17
C GLY A 371 0.59 3.72 12.50
N GLN A 372 0.57 4.14 13.77
CA GLN A 372 1.37 5.29 14.23
C GLN A 372 2.89 5.04 14.07
N GLN A 373 3.32 3.80 14.26
CA GLN A 373 4.68 3.33 14.02
C GLN A 373 4.63 2.00 13.26
N ARG A 374 5.70 1.71 12.48
CA ARG A 374 5.81 0.45 11.75
C ARG A 374 6.17 -0.69 12.69
N LEU A 375 5.61 -1.87 12.46
CA LEU A 375 5.99 -3.07 13.21
C LEU A 375 7.35 -3.59 12.73
N ASP A 376 8.19 -4.04 13.65
CA ASP A 376 9.46 -4.71 13.33
C ASP A 376 9.25 -6.17 12.89
N LEU A 377 8.69 -6.32 11.70
CA LEU A 377 8.47 -7.61 11.05
C LEU A 377 9.78 -8.32 10.71
N PHE A 378 10.84 -7.56 10.44
CA PHE A 378 12.17 -8.12 10.15
C PHE A 378 12.73 -8.88 11.35
N ALA A 379 12.67 -8.33 12.57
CA ALA A 379 13.08 -9.05 13.78
C ALA A 379 12.26 -10.35 13.98
N CYS A 380 10.95 -10.30 13.73
CA CYS A 380 10.10 -11.49 13.75
C CYS A 380 10.50 -12.54 12.72
N LEU A 381 10.84 -12.12 11.50
CA LEU A 381 11.31 -13.01 10.43
C LEU A 381 12.61 -13.70 10.83
N LEU A 382 13.58 -12.96 11.35
CA LEU A 382 14.85 -13.52 11.85
C LEU A 382 14.63 -14.53 12.98
N ARG A 383 13.76 -14.20 13.95
CA ARG A 383 13.49 -15.04 15.10
C ARG A 383 12.75 -16.33 14.72
N HIS A 384 11.67 -16.23 13.94
CA HIS A 384 10.77 -17.37 13.71
C HIS A 384 11.11 -18.17 12.46
N ARG A 385 11.55 -17.51 11.37
CA ARG A 385 11.87 -18.20 10.12
C ARG A 385 13.32 -18.64 10.07
N LEU A 386 14.27 -17.81 10.51
CA LEU A 386 15.68 -18.20 10.59
C LEU A 386 16.04 -18.95 11.87
N LYS A 387 15.16 -18.92 12.89
CA LYS A 387 15.37 -19.53 14.21
C LYS A 387 16.54 -18.94 14.99
N LEU A 388 16.82 -17.65 14.79
CA LEU A 388 17.86 -16.94 15.55
C LEU A 388 17.39 -16.67 16.99
N THR A 389 18.36 -16.67 17.90
CA THR A 389 18.17 -16.27 19.30
C THR A 389 17.93 -14.77 19.42
N ALA A 390 17.30 -14.33 20.51
CA ALA A 390 17.08 -12.91 20.76
C ALA A 390 18.41 -12.11 20.79
N SER A 391 19.47 -12.69 21.33
CA SER A 391 20.82 -12.09 21.34
C SER A 391 21.39 -11.88 19.94
N GLU A 392 21.22 -12.85 19.04
CA GLU A 392 21.69 -12.73 17.66
C GLU A 392 20.92 -11.65 16.90
N VAL A 393 19.60 -11.58 17.09
CA VAL A 393 18.76 -10.54 16.48
C VAL A 393 19.16 -9.15 16.96
N VAL A 394 19.40 -8.97 18.27
CA VAL A 394 19.86 -7.69 18.84
C VAL A 394 21.22 -7.31 18.26
N ARG A 395 22.15 -8.26 18.14
CA ARG A 395 23.48 -8.03 17.55
C ARG A 395 23.37 -7.57 16.09
N ILE A 396 22.55 -8.26 15.27
CA ILE A 396 22.33 -7.89 13.86
C ILE A 396 21.72 -6.49 13.78
N HIS A 397 20.72 -6.19 14.61
CA HIS A 397 20.09 -4.87 14.62
C HIS A 397 21.07 -3.76 14.98
N ALA A 398 21.94 -3.98 15.98
CA ALA A 398 22.99 -3.03 16.34
C ALA A 398 24.00 -2.80 15.20
N SER A 399 24.42 -3.85 14.50
CA SER A 399 25.29 -3.73 13.32
C SER A 399 24.63 -2.95 12.19
N LEU A 400 23.35 -3.22 11.90
CA LEU A 400 22.59 -2.49 10.88
C LEU A 400 22.41 -1.02 11.25
N GLN A 401 22.14 -0.71 12.51
CA GLN A 401 22.00 0.67 12.98
C GLN A 401 23.34 1.42 12.91
N ALA A 402 24.43 0.80 13.36
CA ALA A 402 25.77 1.39 13.29
C ALA A 402 26.20 1.66 11.84
N PHE A 403 25.80 0.80 10.91
CA PHE A 403 26.04 0.98 9.48
C PHE A 403 25.12 2.05 8.85
N SER A 404 23.82 2.04 9.18
CA SER A 404 22.84 3.05 8.75
C SER A 404 23.31 4.47 9.06
N ASN A 405 23.83 4.68 10.29
CA ASN A 405 24.36 5.97 10.74
C ASN A 405 25.58 6.48 9.94
N ARG A 406 26.25 5.62 9.18
CA ARG A 406 27.38 6.00 8.30
C ARG A 406 26.93 6.35 6.88
N LEU A 407 25.71 5.98 6.50
CA LEU A 407 25.18 6.23 5.16
C LEU A 407 24.60 7.66 5.10
N PRO A 408 24.87 8.42 4.03
CA PRO A 408 24.22 9.70 3.83
C PRO A 408 22.72 9.47 3.53
N SER A 409 21.85 10.23 4.20
CA SER A 409 20.39 10.17 4.05
C SER A 409 19.73 8.87 4.53
N SER A 410 20.20 8.29 5.64
CA SER A 410 19.51 7.14 6.25
C SER A 410 18.10 7.52 6.71
N LEU A 411 17.09 6.90 6.11
CA LEU A 411 15.71 6.95 6.59
C LEU A 411 15.59 6.03 7.81
N ASP A 412 16.08 6.47 8.96
CA ASP A 412 15.80 5.79 10.21
C ASP A 412 14.36 6.11 10.63
N TYR A 413 13.55 5.06 10.75
CA TYR A 413 12.20 5.12 11.29
C TYR A 413 12.14 4.26 12.54
N GLU A 414 11.46 4.76 13.57
CA GLU A 414 11.21 3.97 14.76
C GLU A 414 10.25 2.83 14.43
N THR A 415 10.58 1.63 14.92
CA THR A 415 9.73 0.46 14.83
C THR A 415 9.23 0.04 16.20
N THR A 416 7.98 -0.42 16.25
CA THR A 416 7.42 -1.06 17.44
C THR A 416 7.75 -2.56 17.41
N LYS A 417 8.29 -3.08 18.51
CA LYS A 417 8.58 -4.51 18.65
C LYS A 417 7.28 -5.31 18.67
N LEU A 418 7.19 -6.32 17.81
CA LEU A 418 6.08 -7.29 17.79
C LEU A 418 6.51 -8.64 18.40
N CYS A 419 7.72 -9.10 18.07
CA CYS A 419 8.28 -10.36 18.58
C CYS A 419 9.36 -10.06 19.64
N SER A 420 9.41 -10.90 20.67
CA SER A 420 10.28 -10.72 21.86
C SER A 420 11.60 -11.45 21.75
#